data_AF-A0A3S4RLK0-F1
#
_entry.id   AF-A0A3S4RLK0-F1
#
_cell.length_a   1.000
_cell.length_b   1.000
_cell.length_c   1.000
_cell.angle_alpha   90.00
_cell.angle_beta   90.00
_cell.angle_gamma   90.00
#
_symmetry.space_group_name_H-M   'P 1'
#
loop_
_entity.id
_entity.type
_entity.pdbx_description
1 polymer ?
#
loop_
_entity_poly.entity_id
_entity_poly.type
_entity_poly.pdbx_seq_one_letter_code
_entity_poly.pdbx_strand_id
1 'polypeptide(L)'
;MFYRQIQVGQVKSFQLGDDQRTIEIKVHIEPAYADLVRKHTRFWNASGISISGGLSGFKVRSESLLTLAAGGIAFATSDSRGDSPPTDPSKPFRLYDDYDAAQAGLRVKLKMNDVSGIDPGRTPVMFNGVQVGLVKSIDMDKDYSSATADLAMDPRVEDMLLEGTEFWTVKPSISLAGITGLEALVKGNYIDVRFAKSGAPSREFTIRPKAPPLNTDAPGLHLVLTSDKLGSIDIGAPILYRQVRVGSVQSYQLSRDRQRVVVGVHIEPEYAHLVNTSTRFWNSSGITLTGNLSGVQVKSESLQTLITGGISFDTLDPKAPTVTKVRRFTLFDSEEAAMARGVEIQLSIDNADGLREGTPIRFKGLDIGKIESVELNPDLSGVLMKARLTSAGERVARSGTRFWVVRPALGLLRTENLGTLVSGPYIEALPSSTPGERQARFQTLAEAPNLLGRENGLRLTLSAPRKGSIKPGNLVTYRQIPVGKVVDLALGEQADRVLISILIEPRYVPLVRTGSRFWNASGFGVDASLFKGLSLRTESMEALMEGGIAFATPNNAQMGEPAKPGQTFALFDSANDEWLEWAPRIALRSGAR
;
A
#
# COMPACT_ATOMS: atom_id res chain seq x y z
N MET A 1 -37.79 59.15 10.20
CA MET A 1 -37.58 57.71 9.93
C MET A 1 -38.05 57.44 8.52
N PHE A 2 -37.23 56.78 7.71
CA PHE A 2 -37.52 56.55 6.29
C PHE A 2 -37.43 55.07 5.94
N TYR A 3 -38.34 54.59 5.10
CA TYR A 3 -38.30 53.26 4.48
C TYR A 3 -38.54 53.43 2.99
N ARG A 4 -37.63 52.95 2.14
CA ARG A 4 -37.67 53.15 0.67
C ARG A 4 -37.99 54.60 0.28
N GLN A 5 -37.32 55.56 0.93
CA GLN A 5 -37.49 57.02 0.77
C GLN A 5 -38.84 57.61 1.23
N ILE A 6 -39.75 56.80 1.78
CA ILE A 6 -41.02 57.25 2.35
C ILE A 6 -40.83 57.53 3.83
N GLN A 7 -41.32 58.67 4.33
CA GLN A 7 -41.32 58.97 5.76
C GLN A 7 -42.36 58.08 6.47
N VAL A 8 -41.90 57.27 7.43
CA VAL A 8 -42.72 56.26 8.14
C VAL A 8 -42.71 56.46 9.66
N GLY A 9 -42.12 57.57 10.12
CA GLY A 9 -42.00 57.89 11.54
C GLY A 9 -40.97 58.98 11.81
N GLN A 10 -40.60 59.14 13.09
CA GLN A 10 -39.78 60.25 13.59
C GLN A 10 -38.85 59.83 14.72
N VAL A 11 -37.74 60.54 14.88
CA VAL A 11 -36.87 60.42 16.07
C VAL A 11 -37.57 61.14 17.22
N LYS A 12 -37.64 60.53 18.41
CA LYS A 12 -38.30 61.07 19.59
C LYS A 12 -37.33 61.72 20.57
N SER A 13 -36.21 61.05 20.83
CA SER A 13 -35.17 61.57 21.74
C SER A 13 -33.83 60.92 21.45
N PHE A 14 -32.77 61.59 21.90
CA PHE A 14 -31.42 61.05 21.99
C PHE A 14 -30.96 61.18 23.44
N GLN A 15 -30.29 60.16 23.96
CA GLN A 15 -29.72 60.18 25.30
C GLN A 15 -28.34 59.51 25.25
N LEU A 16 -27.42 59.97 26.11
CA LEU A 16 -26.13 59.30 26.28
C LEU A 16 -26.40 57.99 27.04
N GLY A 17 -25.89 56.87 26.54
CA GLY A 17 -26.00 55.58 27.21
C GLY A 17 -25.22 55.57 28.52
N ASP A 18 -25.54 54.61 29.40
CA ASP A 18 -24.96 54.50 30.74
C ASP A 18 -23.42 54.35 30.72
N ASP A 19 -22.86 53.87 29.61
CA ASP A 19 -21.43 53.70 29.39
C ASP A 19 -20.69 55.00 28.99
N GLN A 20 -21.42 56.11 28.84
CA GLN A 20 -20.95 57.40 28.35
C GLN A 20 -20.25 57.36 26.98
N ARG A 21 -20.37 56.26 26.24
CA ARG A 21 -19.71 56.03 24.95
C ARG A 21 -20.69 55.78 23.82
N THR A 22 -21.92 55.41 24.14
CA THR A 22 -22.99 55.14 23.18
C THR A 22 -24.05 56.24 23.22
N ILE A 23 -24.69 56.50 22.07
CA ILE A 23 -25.85 57.39 21.98
C ILE A 23 -27.06 56.51 21.68
N GLU A 24 -28.02 56.49 22.60
CA GLU A 24 -29.29 55.81 22.38
C GLU A 24 -30.28 56.75 21.72
N ILE A 25 -30.77 56.35 20.54
CA ILE A 25 -31.72 57.13 19.76
C ILE A 25 -33.07 56.42 19.81
N LYS A 26 -34.04 57.03 20.50
CA LYS A 26 -35.41 56.51 20.56
C LYS A 26 -36.16 56.98 19.33
N VAL A 27 -36.68 56.03 18.56
CA VAL A 27 -37.44 56.28 17.33
C VAL A 27 -38.88 55.84 17.52
N HIS A 28 -39.79 56.54 16.87
CA HIS A 28 -41.19 56.14 16.77
C HIS A 28 -41.53 55.90 15.31
N ILE A 29 -41.95 54.68 15.00
CA ILE A 29 -42.46 54.27 13.70
C ILE A 29 -43.97 54.21 13.82
N GLU A 30 -44.69 54.76 12.84
CA GLU A 30 -46.15 54.82 12.90
C GLU A 30 -46.73 53.39 12.88
N PRO A 31 -47.87 53.15 13.56
CA PRO A 31 -48.44 51.80 13.68
C PRO A 31 -48.64 51.08 12.35
N ALA A 32 -49.00 51.80 11.28
CA ALA A 32 -49.19 51.24 9.94
C ALA A 32 -47.90 50.66 9.31
N TYR A 33 -46.73 51.02 9.84
CA TYR A 33 -45.42 50.61 9.33
C TYR A 33 -44.62 49.77 10.32
N ALA A 34 -45.18 49.44 11.49
CA ALA A 34 -44.47 48.71 12.55
C ALA A 34 -43.95 47.34 12.06
N ASP A 35 -44.71 46.64 11.22
CA ASP A 35 -44.36 45.31 10.66
C ASP A 35 -43.18 45.33 9.67
N LEU A 36 -42.74 46.52 9.25
CA LEU A 36 -41.55 46.68 8.42
C LEU A 36 -40.25 46.47 9.20
N VAL A 37 -40.31 46.63 10.53
CA VAL A 37 -39.18 46.37 11.43
C VAL A 37 -39.23 44.92 11.92
N ARG A 38 -38.19 44.18 11.58
CA ARG A 38 -38.02 42.76 11.87
C ARG A 38 -36.70 42.55 12.59
N LYS A 39 -36.49 41.35 13.12
CA LYS A 39 -35.27 40.99 13.89
C LYS A 39 -33.97 41.38 13.18
N HIS A 40 -33.95 41.34 11.84
CA HIS A 40 -32.75 41.61 11.02
C HIS A 40 -32.81 42.92 10.24
N THR A 41 -33.67 43.85 10.64
CA THR A 41 -33.69 45.20 10.08
C THR A 41 -32.39 45.93 10.41
N ARG A 42 -31.82 46.61 9.42
CA ARG A 42 -30.65 47.46 9.58
C ARG A 42 -31.06 48.92 9.46
N PHE A 43 -30.61 49.75 10.39
CA PHE A 43 -30.86 51.19 10.42
C PHE A 43 -29.57 51.91 10.07
N TRP A 44 -29.61 52.90 9.19
CA TRP A 44 -28.46 53.76 8.90
C TRP A 44 -28.82 55.23 8.97
N ASN A 45 -27.80 56.05 9.25
CA ASN A 45 -27.90 57.47 9.11
C ASN A 45 -28.06 57.82 7.62
N ALA A 46 -29.16 58.50 7.31
CA ALA A 46 -29.51 58.97 5.98
C ALA A 46 -29.27 60.48 5.82
N SER A 47 -28.57 61.10 6.77
CA SER A 47 -28.27 62.53 6.77
C SER A 47 -27.04 62.81 5.90
N GLY A 48 -27.19 63.68 4.90
CA GLY A 48 -26.09 64.12 4.02
C GLY A 48 -25.94 63.30 2.73
N ILE A 49 -24.87 63.59 1.99
CA ILE A 49 -24.50 62.91 0.74
C ILE A 49 -23.39 61.90 1.06
N SER A 50 -23.61 60.61 0.79
CA SER A 50 -22.54 59.61 0.90
C SER A 50 -21.77 59.48 -0.42
N ILE A 51 -20.45 59.60 -0.33
CA ILE A 51 -19.52 59.46 -1.46
C ILE A 51 -18.57 58.33 -1.11
N SER A 52 -18.66 57.21 -1.83
CA SER A 52 -17.74 56.08 -1.70
C SER A 52 -16.83 55.98 -2.93
N GLY A 53 -15.53 55.78 -2.71
CA GLY A 53 -14.51 55.71 -3.77
C GLY A 53 -13.77 54.37 -3.77
N GLY A 54 -13.57 53.80 -4.97
CA GLY A 54 -12.78 52.59 -5.19
C GLY A 54 -11.97 52.65 -6.49
N LEU A 55 -11.19 51.62 -6.78
CA LEU A 55 -10.30 51.54 -7.97
C LEU A 55 -11.04 51.63 -9.32
N SER A 56 -12.38 51.50 -9.32
CA SER A 56 -13.25 51.60 -10.49
C SER A 56 -14.01 52.94 -10.60
N GLY A 57 -13.75 53.90 -9.71
CA GLY A 57 -14.38 55.23 -9.71
C GLY A 57 -15.15 55.58 -8.43
N PHE A 58 -15.84 56.72 -8.45
CA PHE A 58 -16.64 57.23 -7.33
C PHE A 58 -18.13 56.90 -7.52
N LYS A 59 -18.79 56.44 -6.47
CA LYS A 59 -20.25 56.27 -6.42
C LYS A 59 -20.82 57.29 -5.44
N VAL A 60 -21.76 58.10 -5.92
CA VAL A 60 -22.47 59.08 -5.11
C VAL A 60 -23.90 58.60 -4.92
N ARG A 61 -24.35 58.53 -3.67
CA ARG A 61 -25.74 58.20 -3.33
C ARG A 61 -26.35 59.35 -2.54
N SER A 62 -27.47 59.88 -3.04
CA SER A 62 -28.30 60.84 -2.32
C SER A 62 -29.57 60.15 -1.85
N GLU A 63 -29.87 60.27 -0.56
CA GLU A 63 -31.19 59.93 -0.01
C GLU A 63 -32.20 61.05 -0.34
N SER A 64 -33.42 60.97 0.20
CA SER A 64 -34.47 61.98 -0.02
C SER A 64 -33.99 63.41 0.25
N LEU A 65 -34.39 64.39 -0.57
CA LEU A 65 -34.03 65.81 -0.39
C LEU A 65 -34.39 66.35 1.00
N LEU A 66 -35.42 65.79 1.65
CA LEU A 66 -35.82 66.14 3.02
C LEU A 66 -34.76 65.73 4.06
N THR A 67 -34.03 64.63 3.82
CA THR A 67 -32.97 64.14 4.73
C THR A 67 -31.70 64.97 4.67
N LEU A 68 -31.47 65.72 3.59
CA LEU A 68 -30.33 66.63 3.45
C LEU A 68 -30.47 67.88 4.33
N ALA A 69 -31.70 68.33 4.60
CA ALA A 69 -31.96 69.55 5.36
C ALA A 69 -32.17 69.29 6.87
N ALA A 70 -32.88 68.20 7.22
CA ALA A 70 -33.29 67.93 8.60
C ALA A 70 -32.57 66.73 9.24
N GLY A 71 -31.76 66.00 8.47
CA GLY A 71 -31.24 64.71 8.86
C GLY A 71 -32.31 63.61 8.86
N GLY A 72 -31.89 62.35 8.91
CA GLY A 72 -32.81 61.22 8.90
C GLY A 72 -32.14 59.90 9.24
N ILE A 73 -32.96 58.94 9.68
CA ILE A 73 -32.58 57.54 9.82
C ILE A 73 -33.43 56.75 8.83
N ALA A 74 -32.78 55.99 7.97
CA ALA A 74 -33.42 55.06 7.06
C ALA A 74 -33.21 53.63 7.53
N PHE A 75 -34.09 52.72 7.12
CA PHE A 75 -33.94 51.31 7.44
C PHE A 75 -34.47 50.42 6.34
N ALA A 76 -33.93 49.20 6.30
CA ALA A 76 -34.44 48.12 5.47
C ALA A 76 -34.15 46.77 6.11
N THR A 77 -35.03 45.82 5.83
CA THR A 77 -34.74 44.40 5.96
C THR A 77 -34.30 43.92 4.58
N SER A 78 -33.16 43.24 4.50
CA SER A 78 -32.62 42.74 3.23
C SER A 78 -33.66 41.89 2.49
N ASP A 79 -33.80 42.07 1.17
CA ASP A 79 -34.72 41.28 0.34
C ASP A 79 -34.39 39.77 0.38
N SER A 80 -33.14 39.42 0.71
CA SER A 80 -32.68 38.03 0.95
C SER A 80 -33.12 37.42 2.29
N ARG A 81 -33.82 38.18 3.15
CA ARG A 81 -34.35 37.74 4.46
C ARG A 81 -35.85 38.03 4.59
N GLY A 82 -36.64 37.68 3.56
CA GLY A 82 -38.09 37.88 3.55
C GLY A 82 -38.86 37.14 4.66
N ASP A 83 -38.24 36.13 5.27
CA ASP A 83 -38.76 35.32 6.38
C ASP A 83 -38.35 35.82 7.78
N SER A 84 -37.67 36.98 7.87
CA SER A 84 -37.19 37.50 9.16
C SER A 84 -38.34 37.63 10.17
N PRO A 85 -38.23 37.06 11.38
CA PRO A 85 -39.31 37.08 12.36
C PRO A 85 -39.56 38.51 12.89
N PRO A 86 -40.76 38.76 13.46
CA PRO A 86 -41.06 40.00 14.16
C PRO A 86 -40.00 40.31 15.22
N THR A 87 -39.63 41.58 15.38
CA THR A 87 -38.73 41.98 16.45
C THR A 87 -39.49 42.30 17.73
N ASP A 88 -38.82 42.17 18.87
CA ASP A 88 -39.25 42.77 20.13
C ASP A 88 -38.90 44.27 20.10
N PRO A 89 -39.88 45.19 20.27
CA PRO A 89 -39.64 46.63 20.25
C PRO A 89 -38.70 47.14 21.35
N SER A 90 -38.46 46.36 22.40
CA SER A 90 -37.55 46.71 23.49
C SER A 90 -36.08 46.44 23.17
N LYS A 91 -35.78 45.73 22.08
CA LYS A 91 -34.40 45.37 21.71
C LYS A 91 -33.74 46.51 20.93
N PRO A 92 -32.52 46.94 21.32
CA PRO A 92 -31.81 47.97 20.58
C PRO A 92 -31.34 47.47 19.21
N PHE A 93 -31.36 48.37 18.23
CA PHE A 93 -30.78 48.15 16.90
C PHE A 93 -29.53 49.00 16.74
N ARG A 94 -28.55 48.49 15.97
CA ARG A 94 -27.39 49.27 15.58
C ARG A 94 -27.78 50.29 14.51
N LEU A 95 -27.39 51.55 14.73
CA LEU A 95 -27.39 52.59 13.71
C LEU A 95 -26.03 52.60 13.00
N TYR A 96 -26.02 52.34 11.69
CA TYR A 96 -24.84 52.41 10.84
C TYR A 96 -24.60 53.84 10.34
N ASP A 97 -23.34 54.16 10.05
CA ASP A 97 -22.92 55.51 9.66
C ASP A 97 -23.53 55.96 8.32
N ASP A 98 -23.77 55.03 7.40
CA ASP A 98 -24.42 55.27 6.12
C ASP A 98 -25.03 53.99 5.53
N TYR A 99 -25.69 54.12 4.38
CA TYR A 99 -26.28 52.99 3.65
C TYR A 99 -25.24 51.92 3.30
N ASP A 100 -24.07 52.33 2.82
CA ASP A 100 -23.05 51.39 2.34
C ASP A 100 -22.43 50.61 3.52
N ALA A 101 -22.32 51.20 4.72
CA ALA A 101 -21.94 50.54 5.96
C ALA A 101 -23.05 49.61 6.51
N ALA A 102 -24.32 49.97 6.33
CA ALA A 102 -25.43 49.06 6.63
C ALA A 102 -25.51 47.88 5.66
N GLN A 103 -25.11 48.06 4.39
CA GLN A 103 -25.02 47.00 3.40
C GLN A 103 -23.68 46.26 3.41
N ALA A 104 -22.64 46.85 3.99
CA ALA A 104 -21.32 46.25 4.07
C ALA A 104 -21.45 44.91 4.80
N GLY A 105 -20.80 43.90 4.23
CA GLY A 105 -20.71 42.58 4.84
C GLY A 105 -20.32 42.70 6.32
N LEU A 106 -20.79 41.76 7.12
CA LEU A 106 -20.49 41.68 8.54
C LEU A 106 -18.97 41.75 8.77
N ARG A 107 -18.51 42.83 9.42
CA ARG A 107 -17.08 43.06 9.65
C ARG A 107 -16.53 42.09 10.69
N VAL A 108 -15.47 41.38 10.34
CA VAL A 108 -14.77 40.42 11.19
C VAL A 108 -13.28 40.72 11.16
N LYS A 109 -12.64 40.79 12.32
CA LYS A 109 -11.18 40.97 12.44
C LYS A 109 -10.50 39.60 12.52
N LEU A 110 -9.50 39.40 11.69
CA LEU A 110 -8.70 38.18 11.67
C LEU A 110 -7.23 38.52 11.95
N LYS A 111 -6.70 38.06 13.08
CA LYS A 111 -5.28 38.17 13.42
C LYS A 111 -4.48 37.13 12.65
N MET A 112 -3.39 37.56 12.05
CA MET A 112 -2.57 36.77 11.12
C MET A 112 -1.09 36.97 11.40
N ASN A 113 -0.31 35.90 11.27
CA ASN A 113 1.15 35.96 11.38
C ASN A 113 1.83 35.86 10.00
N ASP A 114 1.11 35.39 8.97
CA ASP A 114 1.55 35.34 7.57
C ASP A 114 0.44 35.94 6.70
N VAL A 115 0.76 37.05 6.01
CA VAL A 115 -0.13 37.72 5.05
C VAL A 115 0.24 37.41 3.60
N SER A 116 1.23 36.54 3.37
CA SER A 116 1.77 36.28 2.04
C SER A 116 0.69 35.75 1.08
N GLY A 117 0.51 36.48 -0.02
CA GLY A 117 -0.47 36.18 -1.07
C GLY A 117 -1.92 36.40 -0.67
N ILE A 118 -2.19 37.18 0.39
CA ILE A 118 -3.51 37.70 0.73
C ILE A 118 -3.60 39.14 0.22
N ASP A 119 -4.49 39.39 -0.74
CA ASP A 119 -4.70 40.69 -1.36
C ASP A 119 -6.03 41.33 -0.91
N PRO A 120 -5.99 42.50 -0.26
CA PRO A 120 -7.19 43.28 0.05
C PRO A 120 -8.06 43.53 -1.18
N GLY A 121 -9.36 43.30 -1.06
CA GLY A 121 -10.34 43.45 -2.14
C GLY A 121 -10.38 42.30 -3.13
N ARG A 122 -9.44 41.34 -3.08
CA ARG A 122 -9.37 40.20 -4.02
C ARG A 122 -9.50 38.86 -3.33
N THR A 123 -8.87 38.68 -2.17
CA THR A 123 -8.85 37.38 -1.48
C THR A 123 -10.23 37.04 -0.89
N PRO A 124 -10.90 35.97 -1.38
CA PRO A 124 -12.21 35.58 -0.88
C PRO A 124 -12.08 34.77 0.43
N VAL A 125 -13.16 34.81 1.22
CA VAL A 125 -13.37 33.88 2.32
C VAL A 125 -14.36 32.82 1.85
N MET A 126 -13.97 31.55 1.92
CA MET A 126 -14.70 30.40 1.37
C MET A 126 -15.23 29.52 2.50
N PHE A 127 -16.39 28.91 2.29
CA PHE A 127 -16.96 27.86 3.13
C PHE A 127 -17.52 26.78 2.22
N ASN A 128 -17.00 25.54 2.31
CA ASN A 128 -17.41 24.41 1.46
C ASN A 128 -17.41 24.76 -0.05
N GLY A 129 -16.41 25.51 -0.51
CA GLY A 129 -16.28 25.93 -1.91
C GLY A 129 -17.17 27.10 -2.34
N VAL A 130 -18.01 27.66 -1.44
CA VAL A 130 -18.84 28.83 -1.69
C VAL A 130 -18.23 30.07 -1.05
N GLN A 131 -18.20 31.19 -1.78
CA GLN A 131 -17.72 32.46 -1.23
C GLN A 131 -18.71 33.02 -0.20
N VAL A 132 -18.22 33.24 1.02
CA VAL A 132 -18.99 33.78 2.17
C VAL A 132 -18.38 35.05 2.73
N GLY A 133 -17.31 35.57 2.14
CA GLY A 133 -16.72 36.86 2.51
C GLY A 133 -15.60 37.31 1.59
N LEU A 134 -14.99 38.44 1.94
CA LEU A 134 -13.88 39.03 1.21
C LEU A 134 -12.96 39.80 2.18
N VAL A 135 -11.65 39.67 2.03
CA VAL A 135 -10.67 40.52 2.73
C VAL A 135 -10.81 41.96 2.22
N LYS A 136 -10.96 42.95 3.10
CA LYS A 136 -11.13 44.36 2.75
C LYS A 136 -9.88 45.20 2.96
N SER A 137 -9.21 45.00 4.08
CA SER A 137 -7.96 45.67 4.43
C SER A 137 -7.09 44.76 5.28
N ILE A 138 -5.79 45.06 5.30
CA ILE A 138 -4.81 44.41 6.16
C ILE A 138 -4.01 45.53 6.81
N ASP A 139 -4.03 45.58 8.13
CA ASP A 139 -3.25 46.52 8.92
C ASP A 139 -2.13 45.75 9.63
N MET A 140 -0.89 46.10 9.31
CA MET A 140 0.29 45.56 9.99
C MET A 140 0.41 46.19 11.38
N ASP A 141 0.90 45.41 12.35
CA ASP A 141 1.33 45.97 13.62
C ASP A 141 2.63 46.78 13.50
N LYS A 142 3.01 47.46 14.58
CA LYS A 142 4.13 48.42 14.56
C LYS A 142 5.48 47.77 14.28
N ASP A 143 5.65 46.50 14.65
CA ASP A 143 6.89 45.74 14.47
C ASP A 143 6.84 44.81 13.24
N TYR A 144 5.76 44.87 12.45
CA TYR A 144 5.52 44.06 11.26
C TYR A 144 5.59 42.54 11.53
N SER A 145 5.36 42.13 12.78
CA SER A 145 5.41 40.73 13.20
C SER A 145 4.06 40.03 13.08
N SER A 146 2.97 40.81 13.08
CA SER A 146 1.61 40.34 12.88
C SER A 146 0.75 41.35 12.12
N ALA A 147 -0.39 40.90 11.63
CA ALA A 147 -1.35 41.72 10.92
C ALA A 147 -2.77 41.46 11.41
N THR A 148 -3.63 42.46 11.28
CA THR A 148 -5.07 42.30 11.44
C THR A 148 -5.74 42.54 10.10
N ALA A 149 -6.36 41.50 9.54
CA ALA A 149 -7.18 41.62 8.34
C ALA A 149 -8.63 41.92 8.72
N ASP A 150 -9.23 42.92 8.07
CA ASP A 150 -10.68 43.14 8.14
C ASP A 150 -11.37 42.36 7.03
N LEU A 151 -12.25 41.45 7.40
CA LEU A 151 -13.09 40.67 6.50
C LEU A 151 -14.48 41.30 6.43
N ALA A 152 -15.04 41.39 5.23
CA ALA A 152 -16.47 41.63 5.02
C ALA A 152 -17.16 40.29 4.72
N MET A 153 -17.85 39.75 5.72
CA MET A 153 -18.55 38.46 5.62
C MET A 153 -20.00 38.64 5.16
N ASP A 154 -20.58 37.64 4.51
CA ASP A 154 -22.01 37.65 4.19
C ASP A 154 -22.84 37.72 5.49
N PRO A 155 -23.80 38.66 5.62
CA PRO A 155 -24.66 38.73 6.80
C PRO A 155 -25.35 37.41 7.14
N ARG A 156 -25.60 36.52 6.18
CA ARG A 156 -26.22 35.20 6.41
C ARG A 156 -25.40 34.28 7.32
N VAL A 157 -24.09 34.48 7.43
CA VAL A 157 -23.23 33.67 8.31
C VAL A 157 -23.09 34.24 9.72
N GLU A 158 -23.82 35.32 10.04
CA GLU A 158 -23.68 36.04 11.31
C GLU A 158 -23.85 35.17 12.55
N ASP A 159 -24.90 34.33 12.55
CA ASP A 159 -25.23 33.44 13.67
C ASP A 159 -24.25 32.26 13.78
N MET A 160 -23.41 32.04 12.76
CA MET A 160 -22.43 30.96 12.69
C MET A 160 -21.03 31.40 13.15
N LEU A 161 -20.79 32.71 13.28
CA LEU A 161 -19.53 33.29 13.74
C LEU A 161 -19.47 33.29 15.28
N LEU A 162 -19.09 32.14 15.81
CA LEU A 162 -18.95 31.87 17.25
C LEU A 162 -17.48 31.68 17.63
N GLU A 163 -17.12 31.79 18.91
CA GLU A 163 -15.74 31.66 19.44
C GLU A 163 -14.95 30.44 18.91
N GLY A 164 -15.62 29.32 18.58
CA GLY A 164 -14.98 28.13 18.01
C GLY A 164 -14.79 28.13 16.49
N THR A 165 -15.10 29.23 15.79
CA THR A 165 -14.96 29.34 14.34
C THR A 165 -13.49 29.43 13.96
N GLU A 166 -13.06 28.61 13.01
CA GLU A 166 -11.66 28.48 12.63
C GLU A 166 -11.44 28.95 11.19
N PHE A 167 -10.41 29.76 10.98
CA PHE A 167 -9.99 30.25 9.67
C PHE A 167 -8.60 29.72 9.34
N TRP A 168 -8.31 29.40 8.08
CA TRP A 168 -6.96 29.06 7.62
C TRP A 168 -6.74 29.51 6.16
N THR A 169 -5.48 29.78 5.81
CA THR A 169 -5.13 30.09 4.42
C THR A 169 -4.96 28.82 3.62
N VAL A 170 -5.55 28.79 2.42
CA VAL A 170 -5.31 27.76 1.41
C VAL A 170 -4.48 28.36 0.28
N LYS A 171 -3.30 27.80 0.07
CA LYS A 171 -2.40 28.16 -1.03
C LYS A 171 -2.64 27.16 -2.18
N PRO A 172 -2.95 27.61 -3.40
CA PRO A 172 -3.12 26.70 -4.53
C PRO A 172 -1.80 25.97 -4.81
N SER A 173 -1.85 24.65 -5.01
CA SER A 173 -0.70 23.85 -5.41
C SER A 173 -0.65 23.70 -6.93
N ILE A 174 0.57 23.73 -7.49
CA ILE A 174 0.82 23.51 -8.92
C ILE A 174 1.23 22.05 -9.07
N SER A 175 0.40 21.24 -9.73
CA SER A 175 0.80 19.90 -10.17
C SER A 175 1.21 19.90 -11.64
N LEU A 176 2.12 19.00 -12.00
CA LEU A 176 2.67 18.86 -13.36
C LEU A 176 1.66 18.30 -14.39
N ALA A 177 0.43 17.99 -13.97
CA ALA A 177 -0.58 17.24 -14.73
C ALA A 177 -1.36 18.04 -15.77
N GLY A 178 -1.02 19.31 -15.96
CA GLY A 178 -1.87 20.20 -16.71
C GLY A 178 -3.02 20.71 -15.84
N ILE A 179 -3.53 21.84 -16.29
CA ILE A 179 -4.14 22.83 -15.44
C ILE A 179 -5.63 22.50 -15.27
N THR A 180 -5.99 21.76 -14.22
CA THR A 180 -7.37 21.77 -13.72
C THR A 180 -7.46 22.83 -12.63
N GLY A 181 -8.33 23.82 -12.81
CA GLY A 181 -8.39 25.01 -11.96
C GLY A 181 -7.50 26.16 -12.41
N LEU A 182 -7.43 26.46 -13.72
CA LEU A 182 -6.92 27.75 -14.21
C LEU A 182 -7.58 28.93 -13.46
N GLU A 183 -8.83 28.73 -13.03
CA GLU A 183 -9.53 29.66 -12.13
C GLU A 183 -8.85 29.85 -10.77
N ALA A 184 -8.27 28.82 -10.15
CA ALA A 184 -7.59 28.93 -8.85
C ALA A 184 -6.20 29.58 -8.97
N LEU A 185 -5.48 29.29 -10.05
CA LEU A 185 -4.26 30.02 -10.44
C LEU A 185 -4.54 31.50 -10.74
N VAL A 186 -5.75 31.83 -11.21
CA VAL A 186 -6.21 33.22 -11.42
C VAL A 186 -6.75 33.86 -10.12
N LYS A 187 -7.40 33.09 -9.24
CA LYS A 187 -8.04 33.57 -7.99
C LYS A 187 -7.03 33.81 -6.85
N GLY A 188 -5.85 33.17 -6.88
CA GLY A 188 -4.82 33.32 -5.85
C GLY A 188 -5.15 32.59 -4.56
N ASN A 189 -4.44 32.89 -3.47
CA ASN A 189 -4.73 32.29 -2.16
C ASN A 189 -6.13 32.71 -1.70
N TYR A 190 -6.80 31.82 -0.97
CA TYR A 190 -8.07 32.14 -0.30
C TYR A 190 -8.01 31.78 1.18
N ILE A 191 -8.93 32.37 1.95
CA ILE A 191 -9.14 32.01 3.36
C ILE A 191 -10.32 31.07 3.41
N ASP A 192 -10.17 29.90 4.00
CA ASP A 192 -11.28 28.98 4.24
C ASP A 192 -11.75 29.12 5.70
N VAL A 193 -13.04 28.91 5.95
CA VAL A 193 -13.64 29.00 7.28
C VAL A 193 -14.36 27.71 7.66
N ARG A 194 -14.27 27.33 8.93
CA ARG A 194 -15.10 26.30 9.55
C ARG A 194 -15.88 26.92 10.70
N PHE A 195 -17.19 27.03 10.53
CA PHE A 195 -18.10 27.56 11.54
C PHE A 195 -18.28 26.61 12.73
N ALA A 196 -18.29 27.17 13.94
CA ALA A 196 -18.58 26.41 15.14
C ALA A 196 -20.08 26.13 15.30
N LYS A 197 -20.41 25.03 16.00
CA LYS A 197 -21.79 24.62 16.30
C LYS A 197 -22.36 25.28 17.56
N SER A 198 -21.49 25.72 18.47
CA SER A 198 -21.85 26.35 19.74
C SER A 198 -20.73 27.27 20.21
N GLY A 199 -21.07 28.19 21.13
CA GLY A 199 -20.15 29.20 21.67
C GLY A 199 -20.80 30.58 21.69
N ALA A 200 -20.15 31.55 22.33
CA ALA A 200 -20.59 32.93 22.29
C ALA A 200 -20.33 33.53 20.88
N PRO A 201 -21.18 34.46 20.41
CA PRO A 201 -20.91 35.21 19.18
C PRO A 201 -19.57 35.94 19.25
N SER A 202 -18.73 35.78 18.23
CA SER A 202 -17.45 36.49 18.13
C SER A 202 -17.30 37.18 16.77
N ARG A 203 -16.51 38.25 16.75
CA ARG A 203 -16.12 38.99 15.54
C ARG A 203 -14.61 39.15 15.43
N GLU A 204 -13.86 38.54 16.34
CA GLU A 204 -12.40 38.56 16.35
C GLU A 204 -11.88 37.12 16.39
N PHE A 205 -11.02 36.78 15.44
CA PHE A 205 -10.47 35.43 15.28
C PHE A 205 -8.97 35.48 15.05
N THR A 206 -8.30 34.35 15.25
CA THR A 206 -6.89 34.16 14.90
C THR A 206 -6.79 33.08 13.84
N ILE A 207 -6.05 33.35 12.77
CA ILE A 207 -5.88 32.39 11.67
C ILE A 207 -5.05 31.20 12.14
N ARG A 208 -5.44 29.99 11.73
CA ARG A 208 -4.66 28.77 11.98
C ARG A 208 -3.52 28.67 10.97
N PRO A 209 -2.34 28.16 11.40
CA PRO A 209 -1.21 27.94 10.51
C PRO A 209 -1.43 26.81 9.50
N LYS A 210 -2.36 25.89 9.79
CA LYS A 210 -2.73 24.76 8.93
C LYS A 210 -4.23 24.52 9.01
N ALA A 211 -4.78 23.88 7.98
CA ALA A 211 -6.15 23.41 7.99
C ALA A 211 -6.43 22.58 9.25
N PRO A 212 -7.60 22.73 9.88
CA PRO A 212 -7.97 21.90 11.01
C PRO A 212 -8.16 20.44 10.58
N PRO A 213 -8.12 19.48 11.54
CA PRO A 213 -8.38 18.07 11.24
C PRO A 213 -9.73 17.86 10.55
N LEU A 214 -9.82 16.78 9.77
CA LEU A 214 -10.97 16.39 8.94
C LEU A 214 -12.34 16.82 9.53
N ASN A 215 -13.08 17.64 8.78
CA ASN A 215 -14.44 18.02 9.15
C ASN A 215 -15.41 16.87 8.82
N THR A 216 -15.76 16.06 9.81
CA THR A 216 -16.70 14.93 9.64
C THR A 216 -18.16 15.34 9.49
N ASP A 217 -18.47 16.64 9.59
CA ASP A 217 -19.85 17.14 9.56
C ASP A 217 -20.35 17.48 8.16
N ALA A 218 -19.46 17.58 7.18
CA ALA A 218 -19.85 17.75 5.79
C ALA A 218 -20.56 16.48 5.27
N PRO A 219 -21.64 16.59 4.48
CA PRO A 219 -22.27 15.43 3.86
C PRO A 219 -21.27 14.57 3.08
N GLY A 220 -21.40 13.25 3.16
CA GLY A 220 -20.54 12.29 2.47
C GLY A 220 -19.83 11.34 3.42
N LEU A 221 -18.94 10.52 2.88
CA LEU A 221 -18.21 9.51 3.63
C LEU A 221 -16.79 10.00 3.93
N HIS A 222 -16.49 10.11 5.22
CA HIS A 222 -15.21 10.57 5.74
C HIS A 222 -14.40 9.38 6.25
N LEU A 223 -13.22 9.16 5.68
CA LEU A 223 -12.36 8.01 5.99
C LEU A 223 -10.96 8.47 6.40
N VAL A 224 -10.27 7.58 7.11
CA VAL A 224 -8.88 7.77 7.48
C VAL A 224 -8.08 6.64 6.84
N LEU A 225 -7.08 6.99 6.03
CA LEU A 225 -6.15 6.05 5.44
C LEU A 225 -4.81 6.12 6.18
N THR A 226 -4.12 4.99 6.30
CA THR A 226 -2.78 4.91 6.89
C THR A 226 -1.80 4.26 5.94
N SER A 227 -0.63 4.86 5.79
CA SER A 227 0.51 4.33 5.02
C SER A 227 1.82 4.59 5.75
N ASP A 228 2.89 3.89 5.39
CA ASP A 228 4.22 4.09 5.95
C ASP A 228 4.88 5.38 5.41
N LYS A 229 4.47 5.83 4.23
CA LYS A 229 4.95 7.07 3.58
C LYS A 229 3.81 7.81 2.87
N LEU A 230 3.94 9.12 2.68
CA LEU A 230 2.92 9.93 1.98
C LEU A 230 2.97 9.73 0.46
N GLY A 231 4.16 9.46 -0.11
CA GLY A 231 4.36 9.43 -1.55
C GLY A 231 4.15 10.82 -2.18
N SER A 232 3.55 10.86 -3.38
CA SER A 232 3.21 12.10 -4.10
C SER A 232 1.76 12.58 -3.85
N ILE A 233 1.15 12.17 -2.74
CA ILE A 233 -0.23 12.54 -2.41
C ILE A 233 -0.22 13.89 -1.69
N ASP A 234 -1.03 14.83 -2.16
CA ASP A 234 -1.21 16.15 -1.54
C ASP A 234 -2.69 16.43 -1.24
N ILE A 235 -2.97 17.48 -0.48
CA ILE A 235 -4.33 17.95 -0.23
C ILE A 235 -4.98 18.34 -1.56
N GLY A 236 -6.22 17.91 -1.77
CA GLY A 236 -6.95 18.09 -3.02
C GLY A 236 -6.73 16.98 -4.06
N ALA A 237 -5.78 16.08 -3.85
CA ALA A 237 -5.58 14.93 -4.74
C ALA A 237 -6.88 14.11 -4.89
N PRO A 238 -7.21 13.64 -6.11
CA PRO A 238 -8.48 12.97 -6.36
C PRO A 238 -8.53 11.58 -5.72
N ILE A 239 -9.71 11.22 -5.22
CA ILE A 239 -10.05 9.81 -4.91
C ILE A 239 -10.77 9.23 -6.13
N LEU A 240 -10.26 8.12 -6.64
CA LEU A 240 -10.70 7.52 -7.90
C LEU A 240 -11.33 6.14 -7.64
N TYR A 241 -12.49 5.90 -8.26
CA TYR A 241 -13.09 4.57 -8.39
C TYR A 241 -13.22 4.24 -9.87
N ARG A 242 -12.56 3.16 -10.33
CA ARG A 242 -12.50 2.81 -11.76
C ARG A 242 -12.12 4.00 -12.66
N GLN A 243 -11.12 4.78 -12.23
CA GLN A 243 -10.62 6.00 -12.89
C GLN A 243 -11.61 7.19 -12.91
N VAL A 244 -12.77 7.09 -12.27
CA VAL A 244 -13.71 8.20 -12.09
C VAL A 244 -13.45 8.89 -10.75
N ARG A 245 -13.36 10.23 -10.75
CA ARG A 245 -13.22 11.02 -9.52
C ARG A 245 -14.53 10.95 -8.72
N VAL A 246 -14.40 10.55 -7.46
CA VAL A 246 -15.53 10.37 -6.53
C VAL A 246 -15.31 11.07 -5.17
N GLY A 247 -14.19 11.77 -5.02
CA GLY A 247 -13.81 12.43 -3.78
C GLY A 247 -12.46 13.12 -3.84
N SER A 248 -11.96 13.52 -2.67
CA SER A 248 -10.66 14.20 -2.55
C SER A 248 -9.97 13.95 -1.20
N VAL A 249 -8.64 14.09 -1.21
CA VAL A 249 -7.81 14.15 0.00
C VAL A 249 -8.03 15.49 0.71
N GLN A 250 -8.33 15.44 2.00
CA GLN A 250 -8.70 16.61 2.81
C GLN A 250 -7.57 17.03 3.76
N SER A 251 -6.79 16.08 4.27
CA SER A 251 -5.68 16.36 5.18
C SER A 251 -4.68 15.22 5.22
N TYR A 252 -3.46 15.51 5.67
CA TYR A 252 -2.51 14.48 6.08
C TYR A 252 -1.68 14.96 7.27
N GLN A 253 -1.24 14.01 8.09
CA GLN A 253 -0.36 14.27 9.24
C GLN A 253 0.45 13.01 9.58
N LEU A 254 1.59 13.20 10.24
CA LEU A 254 2.29 12.09 10.89
C LEU A 254 1.44 11.53 12.04
N SER A 255 1.49 10.22 12.24
CA SER A 255 0.96 9.55 13.42
C SER A 255 1.70 10.00 14.68
N ARG A 256 1.10 9.77 15.87
CA ARG A 256 1.70 10.18 17.16
C ARG A 256 3.08 9.55 17.41
N ASP A 257 3.28 8.33 16.96
CA ASP A 257 4.54 7.57 17.01
C ASP A 257 5.55 7.97 15.90
N ARG A 258 5.14 8.85 14.98
CA ARG A 258 5.91 9.31 13.80
C ARG A 258 6.35 8.19 12.85
N GLN A 259 5.76 7.00 12.95
CA GLN A 259 6.10 5.85 12.09
C GLN A 259 5.26 5.79 10.82
N ARG A 260 4.11 6.46 10.79
CA ARG A 260 3.14 6.37 9.70
C ARG A 260 2.57 7.73 9.33
N VAL A 261 2.04 7.81 8.12
CA VAL A 261 1.25 8.93 7.64
C VAL A 261 -0.22 8.58 7.76
N VAL A 262 -1.01 9.53 8.28
CA VAL A 262 -2.46 9.45 8.43
C VAL A 262 -3.06 10.43 7.44
N VAL A 263 -3.82 9.94 6.48
CA VAL A 263 -4.45 10.72 5.40
C VAL A 263 -5.96 10.74 5.62
N GLY A 264 -6.53 11.93 5.77
CA GLY A 264 -7.97 12.12 5.83
C GLY A 264 -8.54 12.29 4.42
N VAL A 265 -9.54 11.49 4.06
CA VAL A 265 -10.18 11.53 2.74
C VAL A 265 -11.69 11.68 2.86
N HIS A 266 -12.28 12.35 1.87
CA HIS A 266 -13.72 12.54 1.75
C HIS A 266 -14.20 11.98 0.41
N ILE A 267 -15.28 11.21 0.46
CA ILE A 267 -15.99 10.66 -0.69
C ILE A 267 -17.37 11.32 -0.73
N GLU A 268 -17.76 11.78 -1.91
CA GLU A 268 -19.01 12.53 -2.09
C GLU A 268 -20.24 11.67 -1.74
N PRO A 269 -21.35 12.29 -1.27
CA PRO A 269 -22.53 11.57 -0.81
C PRO A 269 -23.09 10.55 -1.81
N GLU A 270 -23.16 10.89 -3.09
CA GLU A 270 -23.64 9.97 -4.13
C GLU A 270 -22.77 8.71 -4.27
N TYR A 271 -21.48 8.78 -3.93
CA TYR A 271 -20.52 7.69 -4.08
C TYR A 271 -20.19 6.95 -2.78
N ALA A 272 -20.74 7.39 -1.65
CA ALA A 272 -20.47 6.77 -0.34
C ALA A 272 -20.77 5.26 -0.30
N HIS A 273 -21.74 4.80 -1.08
CA HIS A 273 -22.14 3.39 -1.18
C HIS A 273 -21.10 2.50 -1.87
N LEU A 274 -20.11 3.06 -2.56
CA LEU A 274 -19.05 2.32 -3.24
C LEU A 274 -18.02 1.73 -2.26
N VAL A 275 -17.99 2.22 -1.01
CA VAL A 275 -17.04 1.79 0.01
C VAL A 275 -17.69 0.92 1.07
N ASN A 276 -17.08 -0.22 1.34
CA ASN A 276 -17.48 -1.15 2.38
C ASN A 276 -16.25 -1.74 3.09
N THR A 277 -16.43 -2.73 3.99
CA THR A 277 -15.30 -3.30 4.73
C THR A 277 -14.29 -4.07 3.88
N SER A 278 -14.64 -4.48 2.67
CA SER A 278 -13.76 -5.20 1.74
C SER A 278 -12.94 -4.26 0.84
N THR A 279 -13.19 -2.95 0.91
CA THR A 279 -12.51 -1.95 0.08
C THR A 279 -11.00 -1.92 0.36
N ARG A 280 -10.21 -1.73 -0.70
CA ARG A 280 -8.75 -1.57 -0.68
C ARG A 280 -8.38 -0.28 -1.40
N PHE A 281 -7.53 0.53 -0.79
CA PHE A 281 -7.07 1.81 -1.33
C PHE A 281 -5.59 1.71 -1.69
N TRP A 282 -5.19 2.20 -2.86
CA TRP A 282 -3.78 2.28 -3.25
C TRP A 282 -3.42 3.62 -3.84
N ASN A 283 -2.15 3.97 -3.73
CA ASN A 283 -1.60 5.10 -4.43
C ASN A 283 -1.58 4.80 -5.95
N SER A 284 -2.30 5.59 -6.74
CA SER A 284 -2.29 5.51 -8.20
C SER A 284 -1.29 6.46 -8.85
N SER A 285 -0.46 7.10 -8.03
CA SER A 285 0.61 8.00 -8.45
C SER A 285 1.93 7.24 -8.57
N GLY A 286 2.51 7.23 -9.78
CA GLY A 286 3.86 6.69 -9.98
C GLY A 286 4.04 6.03 -11.34
N ILE A 287 5.25 6.14 -11.89
CA ILE A 287 5.68 5.34 -13.04
C ILE A 287 6.37 4.10 -12.47
N THR A 288 5.75 2.92 -12.60
CA THR A 288 6.42 1.65 -12.34
C THR A 288 7.00 1.12 -13.65
N LEU A 289 8.27 1.41 -13.93
CA LEU A 289 9.01 0.83 -15.06
C LEU A 289 9.54 -0.55 -14.66
N THR A 290 8.88 -1.62 -15.09
CA THR A 290 9.40 -2.98 -14.98
C THR A 290 10.15 -3.36 -16.27
N GLY A 291 11.48 -3.37 -16.20
CA GLY A 291 12.33 -3.90 -17.27
C GLY A 291 12.65 -5.38 -17.03
N ASN A 292 12.28 -6.27 -17.95
CA ASN A 292 12.80 -7.64 -17.99
C ASN A 292 13.70 -7.81 -19.22
N LEU A 293 14.62 -8.78 -19.18
CA LEU A 293 15.56 -9.07 -20.28
C LEU A 293 14.86 -9.68 -21.52
N SER A 294 13.54 -9.86 -21.49
CA SER A 294 12.73 -10.51 -22.52
C SER A 294 11.95 -9.51 -23.41
N GLY A 295 12.01 -8.21 -23.10
CA GLY A 295 11.39 -7.16 -23.91
C GLY A 295 10.77 -6.04 -23.06
N VAL A 296 10.71 -4.84 -23.62
CA VAL A 296 10.04 -3.70 -23.00
C VAL A 296 8.53 -3.83 -23.26
N GLN A 297 7.75 -4.07 -22.21
CA GLN A 297 6.28 -4.04 -22.31
C GLN A 297 5.78 -2.64 -21.96
N VAL A 298 5.53 -1.83 -22.97
CA VAL A 298 4.95 -0.49 -22.80
C VAL A 298 3.42 -0.63 -22.71
N LYS A 299 2.87 -0.60 -21.49
CA LYS A 299 1.44 -0.36 -21.30
C LYS A 299 1.17 1.14 -21.55
N SER A 300 0.67 1.45 -22.74
CA SER A 300 0.22 2.79 -23.13
C SER A 300 -1.18 3.07 -22.57
N GLU A 301 -1.35 3.02 -21.25
CA GLU A 301 -2.52 3.67 -20.66
C GLU A 301 -2.30 5.19 -20.67
N SER A 302 -3.41 5.93 -20.76
CA SER A 302 -3.45 7.39 -20.93
C SER A 302 -2.37 8.12 -20.12
N LEU A 303 -1.46 8.82 -20.81
CA LEU A 303 -0.47 9.69 -20.16
C LEU A 303 -1.11 10.73 -19.20
N GLN A 304 -2.41 11.04 -19.34
CA GLN A 304 -3.11 11.95 -18.42
C GLN A 304 -3.36 11.35 -17.03
N THR A 305 -3.57 10.03 -16.91
CA THR A 305 -3.77 9.36 -15.60
C THR A 305 -2.46 9.22 -14.83
N LEU A 306 -1.32 9.19 -15.52
CA LEU A 306 0.01 9.05 -14.91
C LEU A 306 0.52 10.32 -14.20
N ILE A 307 0.01 11.51 -14.54
CA ILE A 307 0.60 12.78 -14.09
C ILE A 307 -0.16 13.41 -12.91
N THR A 308 -1.47 13.18 -12.79
CA THR A 308 -2.30 13.86 -11.76
C THR A 308 -2.05 13.35 -10.36
N GLY A 309 -1.61 12.09 -10.23
CA GLY A 309 -1.56 11.40 -8.95
C GLY A 309 -2.95 11.28 -8.32
N GLY A 310 -3.06 10.47 -7.28
CA GLY A 310 -4.34 10.22 -6.61
C GLY A 310 -4.33 8.95 -5.78
N ILE A 311 -5.49 8.67 -5.20
CA ILE A 311 -5.73 7.43 -4.48
C ILE A 311 -6.86 6.71 -5.21
N SER A 312 -6.58 5.52 -5.71
CA SER A 312 -7.59 4.65 -6.30
C SER A 312 -8.10 3.63 -5.27
N PHE A 313 -9.31 3.15 -5.45
CA PHE A 313 -9.82 2.03 -4.68
C PHE A 313 -10.71 1.09 -5.49
N ASP A 314 -10.88 -0.12 -4.96
CA ASP A 314 -11.87 -1.08 -5.42
C ASP A 314 -12.43 -1.88 -4.24
N THR A 315 -13.61 -2.45 -4.44
CA THR A 315 -14.41 -3.14 -3.44
C THR A 315 -14.51 -4.62 -3.80
N LEU A 316 -13.75 -5.44 -3.08
CA LEU A 316 -13.53 -6.84 -3.42
C LEU A 316 -14.77 -7.73 -3.23
N ASP A 317 -15.60 -7.39 -2.26
CA ASP A 317 -16.87 -8.07 -1.97
C ASP A 317 -17.99 -7.02 -1.85
N PRO A 318 -18.81 -6.83 -2.91
CA PRO A 318 -19.92 -5.88 -2.89
C PRO A 318 -20.95 -6.12 -1.79
N LYS A 319 -21.02 -7.33 -1.22
CA LYS A 319 -21.97 -7.71 -0.17
C LYS A 319 -21.44 -7.49 1.24
N ALA A 320 -20.17 -7.10 1.39
CA ALA A 320 -19.58 -6.86 2.68
C ALA A 320 -20.24 -5.66 3.40
N PRO A 321 -20.24 -5.61 4.74
CA PRO A 321 -20.91 -4.55 5.50
C PRO A 321 -20.46 -3.14 5.11
N THR A 322 -21.39 -2.18 5.05
CA THR A 322 -21.09 -0.78 4.77
C THR A 322 -20.36 -0.11 5.93
N VAL A 323 -19.62 0.97 5.64
CA VAL A 323 -18.87 1.73 6.64
C VAL A 323 -19.80 2.75 7.28
N THR A 324 -20.17 2.55 8.55
CA THR A 324 -21.11 3.44 9.29
C THR A 324 -20.42 4.38 10.28
N LYS A 325 -19.10 4.25 10.49
CA LYS A 325 -18.26 5.12 11.33
C LYS A 325 -16.94 5.39 10.62
N VAL A 326 -16.24 6.46 10.99
CA VAL A 326 -14.89 6.79 10.48
C VAL A 326 -13.96 5.59 10.73
N ARG A 327 -13.76 4.78 9.69
CA ARG A 327 -12.96 3.56 9.73
C ARG A 327 -11.59 3.82 9.13
N ARG A 328 -10.59 3.18 9.72
CA ARG A 328 -9.20 3.24 9.24
C ARG A 328 -8.99 2.17 8.17
N PHE A 329 -8.47 2.58 7.02
CA PHE A 329 -8.05 1.69 5.94
C PHE A 329 -6.54 1.81 5.73
N THR A 330 -5.92 0.76 5.19
CA THR A 330 -4.55 0.82 4.70
C THR A 330 -4.55 1.44 3.31
N LEU A 331 -3.64 2.40 3.09
CA LEU A 331 -3.29 2.91 1.78
C LEU A 331 -2.03 2.16 1.30
N PHE A 332 -2.22 1.26 0.35
CA PHE A 332 -1.16 0.46 -0.25
C PHE A 332 -0.33 1.29 -1.24
N ASP A 333 0.92 0.88 -1.45
CA ASP A 333 1.84 1.55 -2.37
C ASP A 333 1.45 1.42 -3.84
N SER A 334 0.75 0.34 -4.23
CA SER A 334 0.31 0.10 -5.61
C SER A 334 -0.94 -0.79 -5.68
N GLU A 335 -1.55 -0.86 -6.86
CA GLU A 335 -2.70 -1.75 -7.13
C GLU A 335 -2.32 -3.21 -6.90
N GLU A 336 -1.14 -3.62 -7.38
CA GLU A 336 -0.65 -4.98 -7.21
C GLU A 336 -0.52 -5.35 -5.73
N ALA A 337 -0.06 -4.42 -4.89
CA ALA A 337 0.04 -4.63 -3.45
C ALA A 337 -1.34 -4.70 -2.77
N ALA A 338 -2.28 -3.85 -3.19
CA ALA A 338 -3.66 -3.84 -2.68
C ALA A 338 -4.46 -5.09 -3.07
N MET A 339 -4.20 -5.60 -4.28
CA MET A 339 -4.88 -6.74 -4.88
C MET A 339 -4.16 -8.06 -4.63
N ALA A 340 -2.99 -8.04 -3.99
CA ALA A 340 -2.18 -9.22 -3.74
C ALA A 340 -2.95 -10.23 -2.87
N ARG A 341 -3.55 -11.23 -3.54
CA ARG A 341 -4.21 -12.37 -2.91
C ARG A 341 -3.18 -13.41 -2.52
N GLY A 342 -3.38 -14.07 -1.38
CA GLY A 342 -2.48 -15.12 -0.95
C GLY A 342 -2.36 -15.30 0.55
N VAL A 343 -1.56 -16.27 0.96
CA VAL A 343 -1.14 -16.46 2.34
C VAL A 343 0.28 -15.97 2.47
N GLU A 344 0.51 -15.10 3.47
CA GLU A 344 1.85 -14.67 3.85
C GLU A 344 2.53 -15.76 4.67
N ILE A 345 3.79 -16.05 4.33
CA ILE A 345 4.67 -16.92 5.08
C ILE A 345 6.01 -16.22 5.32
N GLN A 346 6.72 -16.67 6.35
CA GLN A 346 8.07 -16.23 6.69
C GLN A 346 9.03 -17.40 6.48
N LEU A 347 10.11 -17.15 5.76
CA LEU A 347 11.19 -18.09 5.49
C LEU A 347 12.47 -17.58 6.15
N SER A 348 13.07 -18.38 7.02
CA SER A 348 14.35 -18.08 7.66
C SER A 348 15.46 -18.87 6.97
N ILE A 349 16.55 -18.18 6.64
CA ILE A 349 17.73 -18.73 5.96
C ILE A 349 19.01 -18.13 6.53
N ASP A 350 20.08 -18.91 6.59
CA ASP A 350 21.36 -18.45 7.15
C ASP A 350 22.03 -17.41 6.23
N ASN A 351 21.93 -17.60 4.90
CA ASN A 351 22.49 -16.72 3.89
C ASN A 351 21.53 -16.55 2.70
N ALA A 352 21.22 -15.29 2.36
CA ALA A 352 20.31 -14.92 1.28
C ALA A 352 21.02 -14.52 -0.04
N ASP A 353 22.26 -14.94 -0.27
CA ASP A 353 23.02 -14.65 -1.49
C ASP A 353 22.22 -14.92 -2.77
N GLY A 354 21.99 -13.86 -3.54
CA GLY A 354 21.23 -13.87 -4.79
C GLY A 354 19.71 -13.85 -4.65
N LEU A 355 19.16 -13.93 -3.43
CA LEU A 355 17.73 -13.77 -3.14
C LEU A 355 17.38 -12.29 -2.98
N ARG A 356 16.23 -11.89 -3.50
CA ARG A 356 15.75 -10.51 -3.46
C ARG A 356 14.24 -10.46 -3.46
N GLU A 357 13.69 -9.26 -3.24
CA GLU A 357 12.28 -9.00 -3.51
C GLU A 357 11.94 -9.42 -4.96
N GLY A 358 10.84 -10.16 -5.11
CA GLY A 358 10.40 -10.74 -6.38
C GLY A 358 10.99 -12.13 -6.69
N THR A 359 11.93 -12.67 -5.91
CA THR A 359 12.41 -14.05 -6.12
C THR A 359 11.24 -15.04 -6.07
N PRO A 360 11.06 -15.91 -7.09
CA PRO A 360 9.91 -16.79 -7.16
C PRO A 360 10.04 -17.98 -6.20
N ILE A 361 8.90 -18.41 -5.66
CA ILE A 361 8.72 -19.69 -4.96
C ILE A 361 8.05 -20.65 -5.93
N ARG A 362 8.68 -21.79 -6.18
CA ARG A 362 8.26 -22.79 -7.17
C ARG A 362 7.87 -24.11 -6.53
N PHE A 363 6.95 -24.79 -7.18
CA PHE A 363 6.67 -26.20 -6.93
C PHE A 363 6.47 -26.91 -8.26
N LYS A 364 7.30 -27.93 -8.54
CA LYS A 364 7.24 -28.70 -9.80
C LYS A 364 7.34 -27.80 -11.04
N GLY A 365 8.17 -26.75 -10.96
CA GLY A 365 8.40 -25.79 -12.05
C GLY A 365 7.32 -24.71 -12.21
N LEU A 366 6.27 -24.67 -11.38
CA LEU A 366 5.25 -23.62 -11.40
C LEU A 366 5.53 -22.58 -10.32
N ASP A 367 5.39 -21.29 -10.65
CA ASP A 367 5.47 -20.19 -9.67
C ASP A 367 4.21 -20.21 -8.78
N ILE A 368 4.39 -20.54 -7.51
CA ILE A 368 3.33 -20.63 -6.49
C ILE A 368 3.38 -19.51 -5.45
N GLY A 369 4.39 -18.64 -5.53
CA GLY A 369 4.54 -17.49 -4.65
C GLY A 369 5.77 -16.66 -5.02
N LYS A 370 6.02 -15.61 -4.24
CA LYS A 370 7.17 -14.71 -4.41
C LYS A 370 7.63 -14.14 -3.08
N ILE A 371 8.91 -13.82 -2.98
CA ILE A 371 9.48 -13.03 -1.88
C ILE A 371 8.99 -11.57 -1.99
N GLU A 372 8.50 -11.02 -0.89
CA GLU A 372 8.05 -9.62 -0.76
C GLU A 372 9.06 -8.75 -0.01
N SER A 373 9.81 -9.32 0.94
CA SER A 373 10.93 -8.61 1.57
C SER A 373 12.02 -9.57 2.01
N VAL A 374 13.24 -9.04 2.11
CA VAL A 374 14.44 -9.73 2.59
C VAL A 374 15.07 -8.83 3.64
N GLU A 375 15.06 -9.26 4.90
CA GLU A 375 15.49 -8.46 6.05
C GLU A 375 16.50 -9.27 6.87
N LEU A 376 17.59 -8.63 7.30
CA LEU A 376 18.53 -9.26 8.22
C LEU A 376 17.90 -9.38 9.61
N ASN A 377 18.06 -10.52 10.28
CA ASN A 377 17.60 -10.66 11.65
C ASN A 377 18.29 -9.61 12.54
N PRO A 378 17.60 -9.03 13.55
CA PRO A 378 18.19 -8.04 14.44
C PRO A 378 19.45 -8.52 15.19
N ASP A 379 19.57 -9.83 15.41
CA ASP A 379 20.71 -10.49 16.05
C ASP A 379 21.83 -10.89 15.07
N LEU A 380 21.67 -10.57 13.77
CA LEU A 380 22.60 -10.90 12.68
C LEU A 380 22.81 -12.42 12.46
N SER A 381 21.97 -13.28 13.05
CA SER A 381 22.10 -14.74 12.97
C SER A 381 21.76 -15.32 11.59
N GLY A 382 21.04 -14.56 10.76
CA GLY A 382 20.55 -14.99 9.47
C GLY A 382 19.60 -13.95 8.88
N VAL A 383 18.84 -14.37 7.87
CA VAL A 383 17.94 -13.52 7.09
C VAL A 383 16.51 -14.03 7.19
N LEU A 384 15.59 -13.12 7.50
CA LEU A 384 14.16 -13.35 7.46
C LEU A 384 13.59 -12.82 6.14
N MET A 385 12.96 -13.71 5.38
CA MET A 385 12.25 -13.35 4.16
C MET A 385 10.75 -13.43 4.38
N LYS A 386 10.02 -12.37 4.04
CA LYS A 386 8.56 -12.41 3.96
C LYS A 386 8.18 -12.79 2.53
N ALA A 387 7.25 -13.72 2.39
CA ALA A 387 6.82 -14.21 1.09
C ALA A 387 5.31 -14.36 1.04
N ARG A 388 4.73 -14.20 -0.15
CA ARG A 388 3.31 -14.43 -0.39
C ARG A 388 3.11 -15.59 -1.35
N LEU A 389 2.39 -16.60 -0.86
CA LEU A 389 1.94 -17.72 -1.68
C LEU A 389 0.61 -17.38 -2.34
N THR A 390 0.44 -17.75 -3.60
CA THR A 390 -0.84 -17.61 -4.30
C THR A 390 -1.90 -18.55 -3.70
N SER A 391 -3.16 -18.43 -4.13
CA SER A 391 -4.22 -19.38 -3.73
C SER A 391 -3.88 -20.83 -4.07
N ALA A 392 -3.12 -21.08 -5.15
CA ALA A 392 -2.60 -22.40 -5.47
C ALA A 392 -1.51 -22.86 -4.48
N GLY A 393 -0.66 -21.92 -4.04
CA GLY A 393 0.39 -22.13 -3.06
C GLY A 393 -0.09 -22.27 -1.62
N GLU A 394 -1.33 -21.86 -1.27
CA GLU A 394 -1.87 -21.97 0.09
C GLU A 394 -1.82 -23.41 0.64
N ARG A 395 -1.94 -24.42 -0.24
CA ARG A 395 -1.83 -25.84 0.15
C ARG A 395 -0.42 -26.24 0.61
N VAL A 396 0.58 -25.42 0.28
CA VAL A 396 2.00 -25.58 0.62
C VAL A 396 2.34 -24.90 1.96
N ALA A 397 1.53 -23.96 2.45
CA ALA A 397 1.70 -23.34 3.77
C ALA A 397 1.23 -24.26 4.92
N ARG A 398 1.82 -25.45 5.02
CA ARG A 398 1.48 -26.48 6.00
C ARG A 398 2.71 -27.11 6.61
N SER A 399 2.56 -27.57 7.85
CA SER A 399 3.59 -28.32 8.55
C SER A 399 4.04 -29.55 7.74
N GLY A 400 5.35 -29.79 7.75
CA GLY A 400 6.03 -30.82 6.94
C GLY A 400 6.47 -30.35 5.55
N THR A 401 6.09 -29.15 5.12
CA THR A 401 6.62 -28.56 3.88
C THR A 401 8.06 -28.13 4.06
N ARG A 402 8.90 -28.46 3.09
CA ARG A 402 10.32 -28.12 3.06
C ARG A 402 10.60 -27.11 1.95
N PHE A 403 11.45 -26.13 2.22
CA PHE A 403 11.85 -25.10 1.26
C PHE A 403 13.38 -25.11 1.15
N TRP A 404 13.92 -24.91 -0.05
CA TRP A 404 15.37 -24.72 -0.25
C TRP A 404 15.63 -23.81 -1.45
N VAL A 405 16.82 -23.22 -1.50
CA VAL A 405 17.23 -22.38 -2.62
C VAL A 405 17.84 -23.22 -3.72
N VAL A 406 17.37 -23.04 -4.95
CA VAL A 406 17.98 -23.60 -6.15
C VAL A 406 18.86 -22.53 -6.80
N ARG A 407 20.16 -22.80 -6.86
CA ARG A 407 21.19 -21.90 -7.42
C ARG A 407 21.74 -22.46 -8.74
N PRO A 408 22.27 -21.60 -9.63
CA PRO A 408 23.01 -22.07 -10.80
C PRO A 408 24.24 -22.85 -10.36
N ALA A 409 24.39 -24.07 -10.86
CA ALA A 409 25.61 -24.86 -10.69
C ALA A 409 26.42 -24.80 -11.98
N LEU A 410 27.60 -24.19 -11.93
CA LEU A 410 28.57 -24.20 -13.02
C LEU A 410 29.70 -25.17 -12.66
N GLY A 411 29.81 -26.26 -13.40
CA GLY A 411 30.92 -27.20 -13.27
C GLY A 411 31.29 -27.83 -14.61
N LEU A 412 32.57 -28.19 -14.78
CA LEU A 412 33.11 -28.81 -16.01
C LEU A 412 32.44 -30.14 -16.39
N LEU A 413 31.70 -30.76 -15.46
CA LEU A 413 31.08 -32.09 -15.59
C LEU A 413 29.57 -32.11 -15.24
N ARG A 414 28.97 -31.00 -14.80
CA ARG A 414 27.57 -30.98 -14.38
C ARG A 414 26.92 -29.67 -14.79
N THR A 415 26.05 -29.74 -15.80
CA THR A 415 25.22 -28.64 -16.27
C THR A 415 23.79 -28.83 -15.77
N GLU A 416 23.54 -28.51 -14.50
CA GLU A 416 22.19 -28.51 -13.93
C GLU A 416 21.73 -27.07 -13.67
N ASN A 417 20.43 -26.82 -13.79
CA ASN A 417 19.81 -25.52 -13.51
C ASN A 417 20.33 -24.34 -14.36
N LEU A 418 20.84 -24.57 -15.58
CA LEU A 418 21.36 -23.51 -16.46
C LEU A 418 20.36 -22.36 -16.72
N GLY A 419 19.05 -22.63 -16.66
CA GLY A 419 18.02 -21.58 -16.75
C GLY A 419 18.14 -20.50 -15.67
N THR A 420 18.69 -20.85 -14.50
CA THR A 420 18.93 -19.91 -13.39
C THR A 420 20.10 -18.95 -13.63
N LEU A 421 20.92 -19.17 -14.66
CA LEU A 421 21.94 -18.20 -15.08
C LEU A 421 21.30 -16.91 -15.62
N VAL A 422 20.12 -17.03 -16.25
CA VAL A 422 19.38 -15.88 -16.80
C VAL A 422 18.30 -15.41 -15.83
N SER A 423 17.54 -16.34 -15.23
CA SER A 423 16.42 -15.98 -14.35
C SER A 423 16.84 -15.62 -12.91
N GLY A 424 18.08 -15.93 -12.52
CA GLY A 424 18.52 -15.90 -11.12
C GLY A 424 18.06 -17.13 -10.31
N PRO A 425 18.49 -17.23 -9.04
CA PRO A 425 18.08 -18.30 -8.13
C PRO A 425 16.60 -18.18 -7.77
N TYR A 426 16.00 -19.30 -7.34
CA TYR A 426 14.62 -19.38 -6.89
C TYR A 426 14.49 -20.30 -5.67
N ILE A 427 13.35 -20.26 -5.00
CA ILE A 427 13.06 -21.14 -3.86
C ILE A 427 12.17 -22.28 -4.35
N GLU A 428 12.56 -23.53 -4.16
CA GLU A 428 11.69 -24.69 -4.41
C GLU A 428 10.99 -25.09 -3.11
N ALA A 429 9.70 -25.40 -3.21
CA ALA A 429 8.89 -25.90 -2.11
C ALA A 429 8.55 -27.37 -2.35
N LEU A 430 8.56 -28.18 -1.29
CA LEU A 430 8.16 -29.57 -1.32
C LEU A 430 7.17 -29.87 -0.19
N PRO A 431 5.87 -29.93 -0.49
CA PRO A 431 4.86 -30.35 0.47
C PRO A 431 5.11 -31.77 1.00
N SER A 432 4.71 -32.02 2.25
CA SER A 432 4.65 -33.37 2.80
C SER A 432 3.57 -34.20 2.09
N SER A 433 3.80 -35.51 1.95
CA SER A 433 2.80 -36.46 1.46
C SER A 433 1.58 -36.56 2.39
N THR A 434 1.80 -36.28 3.69
CA THR A 434 0.77 -36.12 4.72
C THR A 434 0.78 -34.66 5.18
N PRO A 435 -0.11 -33.82 4.65
CA PRO A 435 -0.12 -32.40 5.00
C PRO A 435 -0.49 -32.19 6.47
N GLY A 436 0.34 -31.46 7.22
CA GLY A 436 0.03 -31.07 8.59
C GLY A 436 -0.92 -29.88 8.69
N GLU A 437 -0.98 -29.28 9.88
CA GLU A 437 -1.71 -28.03 10.14
C GLU A 437 -1.15 -26.85 9.33
N ARG A 438 -1.93 -25.77 9.22
CA ARG A 438 -1.48 -24.54 8.58
C ARG A 438 -0.27 -23.97 9.34
N GLN A 439 0.76 -23.59 8.61
CA GLN A 439 2.00 -23.05 9.16
C GLN A 439 2.43 -21.83 8.33
N ALA A 440 2.83 -20.76 9.03
CA ALA A 440 3.23 -19.50 8.40
C ALA A 440 4.71 -19.18 8.57
N ARG A 441 5.49 -19.97 9.31
CA ARG A 441 6.93 -19.75 9.52
C ARG A 441 7.69 -21.02 9.21
N PHE A 442 8.75 -20.93 8.41
CA PHE A 442 9.54 -22.08 7.98
C PHE A 442 11.04 -21.76 8.03
N GLN A 443 11.85 -22.76 8.38
CA GLN A 443 13.30 -22.72 8.17
C GLN A 443 13.60 -23.36 6.81
N THR A 444 14.37 -22.67 5.98
CA THR A 444 14.84 -23.25 4.70
C THR A 444 15.94 -24.27 4.95
N LEU A 445 16.02 -25.28 4.09
CA LEU A 445 17.12 -26.23 4.06
C LEU A 445 18.31 -25.64 3.29
N ALA A 446 19.52 -25.96 3.75
CA ALA A 446 20.76 -25.56 3.10
C ALA A 446 20.90 -26.17 1.68
N GLU A 447 20.45 -27.42 1.52
CA GLU A 447 20.53 -28.17 0.26
C GLU A 447 19.19 -28.83 -0.09
N ALA A 448 19.04 -29.20 -1.36
CA ALA A 448 17.88 -29.93 -1.84
C ALA A 448 17.74 -31.26 -1.07
N PRO A 449 16.56 -31.56 -0.51
CA PRO A 449 16.35 -32.83 0.17
C PRO A 449 16.53 -33.96 -0.85
N ASN A 450 17.26 -35.01 -0.46
CA ASN A 450 17.50 -36.14 -1.33
C ASN A 450 16.17 -36.85 -1.67
N LEU A 451 15.68 -36.62 -2.90
CA LEU A 451 14.41 -37.17 -3.36
C LEU A 451 14.54 -38.62 -3.85
N LEU A 452 15.77 -39.09 -4.08
CA LEU A 452 16.05 -40.46 -4.53
C LEU A 452 15.54 -41.49 -3.51
N GLY A 453 15.52 -41.12 -2.22
CA GLY A 453 14.93 -41.90 -1.13
C GLY A 453 13.40 -41.98 -1.13
N ARG A 454 12.68 -41.54 -2.16
CA ARG A 454 11.23 -41.74 -2.34
C ARG A 454 10.87 -42.64 -3.53
N GLU A 455 11.86 -43.09 -4.28
CA GLU A 455 11.64 -43.93 -5.44
C GLU A 455 11.27 -45.37 -5.04
N ASN A 456 10.37 -45.98 -5.82
CA ASN A 456 9.98 -47.38 -5.66
C ASN A 456 11.12 -48.30 -6.12
N GLY A 457 11.44 -49.34 -5.35
CA GLY A 457 12.51 -50.29 -5.69
C GLY A 457 12.99 -51.11 -4.47
N LEU A 458 13.94 -52.03 -4.69
CA LEU A 458 14.59 -52.79 -3.63
C LEU A 458 15.75 -51.97 -3.05
N ARG A 459 15.63 -51.57 -1.79
CA ARG A 459 16.71 -50.90 -1.06
C ARG A 459 17.64 -51.90 -0.41
N LEU A 460 18.93 -51.69 -0.59
CA LEU A 460 19.97 -52.51 0.01
C LEU A 460 21.05 -51.61 0.61
N THR A 461 21.78 -52.13 1.58
CA THR A 461 22.93 -51.46 2.18
C THR A 461 24.19 -52.19 1.76
N LEU A 462 25.22 -51.47 1.32
CA LEU A 462 26.53 -52.02 1.06
C LEU A 462 27.50 -51.52 2.12
N SER A 463 28.29 -52.42 2.69
CA SER A 463 29.29 -52.12 3.72
C SER A 463 30.67 -52.15 3.11
N ALA A 464 31.43 -51.06 3.27
CA ALA A 464 32.81 -50.94 2.82
C ALA A 464 33.71 -50.34 3.92
N PRO A 465 35.02 -50.63 3.96
CA PRO A 465 35.94 -49.98 4.90
C PRO A 465 36.06 -48.46 4.67
N ARG A 466 35.83 -47.99 3.43
CA ARG A 466 35.96 -46.58 3.02
C ARG A 466 35.03 -46.28 1.84
N LYS A 467 34.67 -45.00 1.64
CA LYS A 467 33.74 -44.59 0.58
C LYS A 467 34.32 -44.69 -0.84
N GLY A 468 35.64 -44.63 -0.99
CA GLY A 468 36.30 -44.53 -2.30
C GLY A 468 35.80 -43.33 -3.14
N SER A 469 35.58 -43.59 -4.43
CA SER A 469 35.01 -42.68 -5.43
C SER A 469 33.48 -42.61 -5.41
N ILE A 470 32.82 -43.39 -4.55
CA ILE A 470 31.36 -43.54 -4.55
C ILE A 470 30.71 -42.28 -3.95
N LYS A 471 29.69 -41.79 -4.64
CA LYS A 471 28.85 -40.63 -4.31
C LYS A 471 27.38 -40.94 -4.60
N PRO A 472 26.42 -40.28 -3.92
CA PRO A 472 25.01 -40.38 -4.28
C PRO A 472 24.81 -40.04 -5.76
N GLY A 473 23.97 -40.81 -6.43
CA GLY A 473 23.73 -40.73 -7.88
C GLY A 473 24.60 -41.66 -8.73
N ASN A 474 25.70 -42.23 -8.21
CA ASN A 474 26.47 -43.23 -8.97
C ASN A 474 25.61 -44.43 -9.35
N LEU A 475 25.84 -44.97 -10.54
CA LEU A 475 25.05 -46.08 -11.08
C LEU A 475 25.41 -47.40 -10.38
N VAL A 476 24.38 -48.21 -10.16
CA VAL A 476 24.52 -49.63 -9.84
C VAL A 476 24.24 -50.41 -11.11
N THR A 477 25.19 -51.22 -11.55
CA THR A 477 25.13 -51.94 -12.82
C THR A 477 25.13 -53.45 -12.62
N TYR A 478 24.42 -54.14 -13.52
CA TYR A 478 24.49 -55.59 -13.67
C TYR A 478 24.87 -55.86 -15.12
N ARG A 479 26.01 -56.54 -15.35
CA ARG A 479 26.56 -56.74 -16.69
C ARG A 479 26.67 -55.43 -17.50
N GLN A 480 27.19 -54.39 -16.85
CA GLN A 480 27.34 -53.02 -17.40
C GLN A 480 26.02 -52.30 -17.76
N ILE A 481 24.85 -52.92 -17.54
CA ILE A 481 23.56 -52.27 -17.70
C ILE A 481 23.20 -51.57 -16.39
N PRO A 482 22.87 -50.26 -16.40
CA PRO A 482 22.36 -49.57 -15.21
C PRO A 482 21.04 -50.19 -14.76
N VAL A 483 21.00 -50.65 -13.51
CA VAL A 483 19.84 -51.30 -12.88
C VAL A 483 19.41 -50.66 -11.57
N GLY A 484 20.18 -49.68 -11.10
CA GLY A 484 19.93 -48.97 -9.86
C GLY A 484 20.91 -47.82 -9.68
N LYS A 485 20.90 -47.23 -8.49
CA LYS A 485 21.79 -46.12 -8.13
C LYS A 485 22.09 -46.07 -6.63
N VAL A 486 23.17 -45.41 -6.29
CA VAL A 486 23.50 -45.03 -4.91
C VAL A 486 22.57 -43.91 -4.49
N VAL A 487 21.85 -44.10 -3.38
CA VAL A 487 20.90 -43.14 -2.85
C VAL A 487 21.42 -42.40 -1.63
N ASP A 488 22.26 -43.01 -0.78
CA ASP A 488 22.76 -42.36 0.43
C ASP A 488 24.09 -42.96 0.91
N LEU A 489 24.82 -42.20 1.74
CA LEU A 489 26.08 -42.59 2.38
C LEU A 489 26.05 -42.21 3.86
N ALA A 490 26.35 -43.16 4.73
CA ALA A 490 26.45 -42.93 6.16
C ALA A 490 27.69 -43.63 6.74
N LEU A 491 28.15 -43.18 7.90
CA LEU A 491 29.07 -43.96 8.73
C LEU A 491 28.29 -45.03 9.48
N GLY A 492 28.88 -46.20 9.68
CA GLY A 492 28.35 -47.19 10.63
C GLY A 492 28.31 -46.62 12.05
N GLU A 493 27.51 -47.22 12.93
CA GLU A 493 27.31 -46.73 14.31
C GLU A 493 28.63 -46.58 15.10
N GLN A 494 29.64 -47.40 14.79
CA GLN A 494 30.97 -47.35 15.40
C GLN A 494 32.00 -46.59 14.56
N ALA A 495 31.59 -45.98 13.45
CA ALA A 495 32.43 -45.28 12.47
C ALA A 495 33.59 -46.11 11.86
N ASP A 496 33.53 -47.44 11.97
CA ASP A 496 34.54 -48.40 11.47
C ASP A 496 34.35 -48.76 9.98
N ARG A 497 33.21 -48.38 9.40
CA ARG A 497 32.80 -48.70 8.03
C ARG A 497 31.91 -47.61 7.45
N VAL A 498 31.85 -47.57 6.13
CA VAL A 498 30.90 -46.76 5.37
C VAL A 498 29.74 -47.64 4.93
N LEU A 499 28.53 -47.19 5.23
CA LEU A 499 27.28 -47.79 4.79
C LEU A 499 26.77 -47.03 3.57
N ILE A 500 26.62 -47.72 2.45
CA ILE A 500 26.25 -47.17 1.16
C ILE A 500 24.86 -47.70 0.83
N SER A 501 23.86 -46.84 0.88
CA SER A 501 22.50 -47.24 0.52
C SER A 501 22.33 -47.18 -0.99
N ILE A 502 21.86 -48.28 -1.58
CA ILE A 502 21.54 -48.38 -2.99
C ILE A 502 20.05 -48.68 -3.19
N LEU A 503 19.53 -48.28 -4.34
CA LEU A 503 18.19 -48.59 -4.79
C LEU A 503 18.25 -49.30 -6.14
N ILE A 504 17.71 -50.52 -6.19
CA ILE A 504 17.54 -51.29 -7.42
C ILE A 504 16.12 -51.05 -7.96
N GLU A 505 16.00 -50.76 -9.26
CA GLU A 505 14.70 -50.50 -9.87
C GLU A 505 13.79 -51.74 -9.80
N PRO A 506 12.45 -51.58 -9.70
CA PRO A 506 11.50 -52.68 -9.53
C PRO A 506 11.65 -53.82 -10.54
N ARG A 507 11.92 -53.50 -11.81
CA ARG A 507 12.10 -54.48 -12.89
C ARG A 507 13.36 -55.34 -12.76
N TYR A 508 14.36 -54.89 -11.98
CA TYR A 508 15.65 -55.57 -11.82
C TYR A 508 15.82 -56.23 -10.45
N VAL A 509 14.86 -56.07 -9.55
CA VAL A 509 14.85 -56.71 -8.21
C VAL A 509 15.17 -58.21 -8.26
N PRO A 510 14.64 -59.03 -9.20
CA PRO A 510 14.94 -60.46 -9.23
C PRO A 510 16.43 -60.81 -9.41
N LEU A 511 17.24 -59.88 -9.94
CA LEU A 511 18.67 -60.08 -10.17
C LEU A 511 19.48 -60.17 -8.88
N VAL A 512 19.03 -59.51 -7.81
CA VAL A 512 19.77 -59.51 -6.55
C VAL A 512 19.32 -60.66 -5.66
N ARG A 513 20.29 -61.49 -5.31
CA ARG A 513 20.11 -62.67 -4.46
C ARG A 513 21.02 -62.58 -3.24
N THR A 514 20.78 -63.40 -2.23
CA THR A 514 21.62 -63.43 -1.03
C THR A 514 23.08 -63.79 -1.35
N GLY A 515 23.32 -64.50 -2.45
CA GLY A 515 24.64 -64.81 -2.99
C GLY A 515 25.31 -63.71 -3.81
N SER A 516 24.62 -62.61 -4.13
CA SER A 516 25.18 -61.56 -4.98
C SER A 516 26.45 -60.95 -4.38
N ARG A 517 27.38 -60.55 -5.24
CA ARG A 517 28.64 -59.89 -4.88
C ARG A 517 28.72 -58.53 -5.55
N PHE A 518 28.97 -57.49 -4.76
CA PHE A 518 29.05 -56.10 -5.22
C PHE A 518 30.49 -55.63 -5.15
N TRP A 519 30.97 -54.94 -6.18
CA TRP A 519 32.31 -54.34 -6.18
C TRP A 519 32.29 -52.92 -6.72
N ASN A 520 33.32 -52.16 -6.38
CA ASN A 520 33.56 -50.85 -6.94
C ASN A 520 34.01 -50.99 -8.40
N ALA A 521 33.20 -50.47 -9.33
CA ALA A 521 33.50 -50.48 -10.76
C ALA A 521 34.27 -49.22 -11.21
N SER A 522 34.68 -48.38 -10.26
CA SER A 522 35.43 -47.14 -10.53
C SER A 522 36.93 -47.39 -10.49
N GLY A 523 37.62 -47.12 -11.60
CA GLY A 523 39.07 -46.94 -11.63
C GLY A 523 39.88 -48.11 -12.19
N PHE A 524 40.99 -47.72 -12.84
CA PHE A 524 41.93 -48.54 -13.60
C PHE A 524 42.44 -49.79 -12.84
N GLY A 525 42.19 -50.98 -13.39
CA GLY A 525 43.02 -52.15 -13.13
C GLY A 525 44.29 -52.04 -13.95
N VAL A 526 45.36 -51.48 -13.39
CA VAL A 526 46.69 -51.61 -13.99
C VAL A 526 47.23 -52.99 -13.60
N ASP A 527 47.00 -53.95 -14.48
CA ASP A 527 47.66 -55.25 -14.37
C ASP A 527 49.14 -55.06 -14.69
N ALA A 528 50.03 -55.30 -13.72
CA ALA A 528 51.48 -55.10 -13.84
C ALA A 528 52.17 -56.17 -14.73
N SER A 529 51.42 -56.81 -15.63
CA SER A 529 51.90 -57.85 -16.56
C SER A 529 52.09 -57.34 -18.00
N LEU A 530 51.88 -56.04 -18.27
CA LEU A 530 51.70 -55.45 -19.61
C LEU A 530 52.97 -54.99 -20.37
N PHE A 531 54.08 -55.75 -20.30
CA PHE A 531 55.15 -55.62 -21.32
C PHE A 531 55.03 -56.60 -22.50
N LYS A 532 53.87 -57.25 -22.69
CA LYS A 532 53.56 -57.99 -23.94
C LYS A 532 52.18 -57.67 -24.47
N GLY A 533 52.15 -56.85 -25.53
CA GLY A 533 51.08 -56.80 -26.54
C GLY A 533 49.86 -55.95 -26.16
N LEU A 534 49.90 -54.66 -26.49
CA LEU A 534 48.76 -53.75 -26.38
C LEU A 534 47.74 -53.99 -27.51
N SER A 535 46.51 -54.39 -27.18
CA SER A 535 45.32 -54.07 -27.98
C SER A 535 44.47 -53.07 -27.19
N LEU A 536 44.56 -51.79 -27.55
CA LEU A 536 43.70 -50.74 -26.99
C LEU A 536 42.33 -50.84 -27.65
N ARG A 537 41.35 -51.45 -26.97
CA ARG A 537 39.93 -51.19 -27.26
C ARG A 537 39.55 -49.91 -26.55
N THR A 538 39.40 -48.85 -27.33
CA THR A 538 38.90 -47.55 -26.87
C THR A 538 37.38 -47.65 -26.72
N GLU A 539 36.91 -48.14 -25.58
CA GLU A 539 35.56 -47.77 -25.14
C GLU A 539 35.62 -46.39 -24.49
N SER A 540 34.58 -45.59 -24.75
CA SER A 540 34.50 -44.16 -24.46
C SER A 540 34.93 -43.83 -23.03
N MET A 541 35.92 -42.94 -22.89
CA MET A 541 36.54 -42.54 -21.62
C MET A 541 35.51 -41.96 -20.64
N GLU A 542 34.35 -41.51 -21.14
CA GLU A 542 33.19 -41.04 -20.39
C GLU A 542 32.57 -42.12 -19.48
N ALA A 543 32.54 -43.40 -19.90
CA ALA A 543 31.97 -44.49 -19.10
C ALA A 543 32.90 -44.98 -17.97
N LEU A 544 34.21 -44.75 -18.11
CA LEU A 544 35.25 -45.15 -17.16
C LEU A 544 35.44 -44.12 -16.02
N MET A 545 34.97 -42.88 -16.22
CA MET A 545 35.17 -41.77 -15.28
C MET A 545 34.04 -41.55 -14.28
N GLU A 546 32.81 -42.02 -14.55
CA GLU A 546 31.68 -41.71 -13.66
C GLU A 546 31.74 -42.45 -12.31
N GLY A 547 32.45 -43.57 -12.24
CA GLY A 547 32.49 -44.42 -11.06
C GLY A 547 31.12 -45.05 -10.76
N GLY A 548 31.12 -46.21 -10.14
CA GLY A 548 29.89 -46.96 -9.96
C GLY A 548 30.08 -48.21 -9.13
N ILE A 549 28.97 -48.92 -8.95
CA ILE A 549 28.94 -50.20 -8.28
C ILE A 549 28.46 -51.22 -9.31
N ALA A 550 29.18 -52.32 -9.45
CA ALA A 550 28.71 -53.44 -10.25
C ALA A 550 28.43 -54.63 -9.33
N PHE A 551 27.54 -55.51 -9.78
CA PHE A 551 27.32 -56.77 -9.09
C PHE A 551 27.08 -57.92 -10.04
N ALA A 552 27.34 -59.12 -9.54
CA ALA A 552 27.05 -60.38 -10.19
C ALA A 552 26.36 -61.33 -9.21
N THR A 553 25.61 -62.28 -9.76
CA THR A 553 24.86 -63.28 -9.01
C THR A 553 25.35 -64.66 -9.42
N PRO A 554 25.71 -65.55 -8.48
CA PRO A 554 26.21 -66.88 -8.80
C PRO A 554 25.21 -67.70 -9.62
N ASN A 555 25.72 -68.58 -10.48
CA ASN A 555 24.94 -69.56 -11.26
C ASN A 555 24.92 -70.96 -10.63
N ASN A 556 25.38 -71.10 -9.39
CA ASN A 556 25.47 -72.35 -8.63
C ASN A 556 24.56 -72.30 -7.37
N ALA A 557 24.67 -73.30 -6.50
CA ALA A 557 23.91 -73.37 -5.24
C ALA A 557 24.13 -72.16 -4.31
N GLN A 558 25.22 -71.41 -4.49
CA GLN A 558 25.51 -70.20 -3.70
C GLN A 558 24.66 -69.00 -4.14
N MET A 559 23.88 -69.09 -5.23
CA MET A 559 22.95 -68.03 -5.66
C MET A 559 22.04 -67.58 -4.52
N GLY A 560 21.46 -68.54 -3.79
CA GLY A 560 20.57 -68.29 -2.67
C GLY A 560 19.23 -67.63 -3.05
N GLU A 561 18.54 -67.13 -2.03
CA GLU A 561 17.18 -66.60 -2.12
C GLU A 561 17.14 -65.15 -2.63
N PRO A 562 15.98 -64.63 -3.07
CA PRO A 562 15.79 -63.19 -3.34
C PRO A 562 16.27 -62.31 -2.18
N ALA A 563 16.99 -61.24 -2.49
CA ALA A 563 17.41 -60.27 -1.49
C ALA A 563 16.21 -59.51 -0.90
N LYS A 564 16.25 -59.24 0.40
CA LYS A 564 15.18 -58.53 1.12
C LYS A 564 15.50 -57.04 1.28
N PRO A 565 14.48 -56.16 1.37
CA PRO A 565 14.70 -54.74 1.65
C PRO A 565 15.53 -54.53 2.93
N GLY A 566 16.52 -53.63 2.87
CA GLY A 566 17.43 -53.31 3.98
C GLY A 566 18.55 -54.33 4.21
N GLN A 567 18.62 -55.40 3.41
CA GLN A 567 19.68 -56.39 3.54
C GLN A 567 21.05 -55.75 3.24
N THR A 568 22.04 -56.13 4.06
CA THR A 568 23.41 -55.62 3.95
C THR A 568 24.30 -56.60 3.18
N PHE A 569 25.10 -56.09 2.24
CA PHE A 569 26.12 -56.82 1.48
C PHE A 569 27.49 -56.20 1.66
N ALA A 570 28.56 -56.98 1.50
CA ALA A 570 29.91 -56.42 1.41
C ALA A 570 30.11 -55.77 0.03
N LEU A 571 30.73 -54.59 0.02
CA LEU A 571 31.25 -53.97 -1.19
C LEU A 571 32.76 -54.24 -1.28
N PHE A 572 33.17 -54.97 -2.30
CA PHE A 572 34.56 -55.30 -2.58
C PHE A 572 35.26 -54.19 -3.38
N ASP A 573 36.57 -54.06 -3.23
CA ASP A 573 37.36 -53.05 -3.96
C ASP A 573 37.45 -53.37 -5.47
N SER A 574 37.45 -54.64 -5.86
CA SER A 574 37.50 -55.10 -7.25
C SER A 574 36.67 -56.37 -7.46
N ALA A 575 36.37 -56.71 -8.72
CA ALA A 575 35.78 -57.99 -9.06
C ALA A 575 36.80 -59.13 -8.87
N ASN A 576 36.29 -60.31 -8.51
CA ASN A 576 37.01 -61.56 -8.72
C ASN A 576 36.67 -62.09 -10.13
N ASP A 577 37.64 -62.66 -10.83
CA ASP A 577 37.47 -63.19 -12.19
C ASP A 577 36.32 -64.19 -12.28
N GLU A 578 36.13 -65.04 -11.28
CA GLU A 578 35.02 -66.01 -11.25
C GLU A 578 33.63 -65.33 -11.29
N TRP A 579 33.49 -64.13 -10.71
CA TRP A 579 32.21 -63.42 -10.67
C TRP A 579 31.80 -62.90 -12.03
N LEU A 580 32.80 -62.58 -12.88
CA LEU A 580 32.59 -62.08 -14.23
C LEU A 580 32.11 -63.19 -15.18
N GLU A 581 32.43 -64.45 -14.87
CA GLU A 581 31.98 -65.62 -15.63
C GLU A 581 30.56 -66.07 -15.27
N TRP A 582 29.98 -65.56 -14.18
CA TRP A 582 28.65 -65.99 -13.75
C TRP A 582 27.54 -65.61 -14.74
N ALA A 583 26.79 -66.64 -15.15
CA ALA A 583 25.66 -66.51 -16.09
C ALA A 583 24.38 -67.20 -15.61
N PRO A 584 23.77 -66.73 -14.51
CA PRO A 584 22.54 -67.30 -14.00
C PRO A 584 21.35 -66.98 -14.92
N ARG A 585 20.41 -67.93 -15.03
CA ARG A 585 19.14 -67.71 -15.74
C ARG A 585 18.09 -67.16 -14.76
N ILE A 586 17.99 -65.84 -14.68
CA ILE A 586 17.04 -65.14 -13.81
C ILE A 586 15.99 -64.43 -14.67
N ALA A 587 14.71 -64.72 -14.45
CA ALA A 587 13.62 -64.05 -15.14
C ALA A 587 13.38 -62.64 -14.57
N LEU A 588 13.36 -61.62 -15.43
CA LEU A 588 13.08 -60.22 -15.06
C LEU A 588 11.58 -59.87 -15.09
N ARG A 589 10.74 -60.78 -15.60
CA ARG A 589 9.29 -60.59 -15.66
C ARG A 589 8.62 -61.28 -14.49
N SER A 590 8.08 -60.52 -13.55
CA SER A 590 6.91 -60.97 -12.78
C SER A 590 5.69 -60.83 -13.70
N GLY A 591 5.03 -61.95 -13.99
CA GLY A 591 3.81 -61.93 -14.79
C GLY A 591 2.72 -61.08 -14.12
N ALA A 592 2.17 -60.13 -14.87
CA ALA A 592 0.77 -59.75 -14.74
C ALA A 592 0.05 -60.37 -15.95
N ARG A 593 -0.65 -61.48 -15.69
CA ARG A 593 -1.98 -61.66 -16.28
C ARG A 593 -2.96 -61.14 -15.26
#